data_AF-A0A1M3FXF3-F1
#
_entry.id   AF-A0A1M3FXF3-F1
#
_cell.length_a   1.000
_cell.length_b   1.000
_cell.length_c   1.000
_cell.angle_alpha   90.00
_cell.angle_beta   90.00
_cell.angle_gamma   90.00
#
_symmetry.space_group_name_H-M   'P 1'
#
loop_
_entity.id
_entity.type
_entity.pdbx_description
1 polymer ?
#
loop_
_entity_poly.entity_id
_entity_poly.type
_entity_poly.pdbx_seq_one_letter_code
_entity_poly.pdbx_strand_id
1 'polypeptide(L)'
;MYGKDNYAQKGWTKPITAEAAAQTETKINEGDFSGDVMKNVVQIQPEKKMEKMVKIVSKDDGTGGTKASNNQEHSGNLVNGDVKASKSGGVGDPSKGKVASISDVDFHSHPSGTKKVPGATAMWVQPPSKQDITTGKKTEYVFGMKDGTIYIYNKTGVVATIPISTFKN
;
A
#
# COMPACT_ATOMS: atom_id res chain seq x y z
N MET A 1 11.81 8.59 -3.17
CA MET A 1 12.61 9.56 -2.38
C MET A 1 11.71 10.69 -1.89
N TYR A 2 11.34 10.71 -0.60
CA TYR A 2 10.99 11.98 0.04
C TYR A 2 12.27 12.53 0.66
N GLY A 3 13.11 13.12 -0.21
CA GLY A 3 14.19 13.99 0.25
C GLY A 3 13.63 15.24 0.93
N LYS A 4 14.50 16.07 1.52
CA LYS A 4 14.12 17.35 2.15
C LYS A 4 13.26 18.24 1.24
N ASP A 5 13.39 18.10 -0.08
CA ASP A 5 12.71 18.94 -1.07
C ASP A 5 11.30 18.44 -1.47
N ASN A 6 10.89 17.24 -1.08
CA ASN A 6 9.60 16.63 -1.47
C ASN A 6 8.69 16.31 -0.28
N TYR A 7 8.87 16.99 0.86
CA TYR A 7 8.03 16.82 2.05
C TYR A 7 6.54 17.08 1.75
N ALA A 8 6.24 17.93 0.76
CA ALA A 8 4.90 18.23 0.32
C ALA A 8 4.14 17.02 -0.26
N GLN A 9 4.83 15.96 -0.68
CA GLN A 9 4.24 14.73 -1.22
C GLN A 9 4.08 13.62 -0.18
N LYS A 10 4.55 13.83 1.06
CA LYS A 10 4.43 12.86 2.14
C LYS A 10 2.96 12.61 2.51
N GLY A 11 2.54 11.36 2.51
CA GLY A 11 1.23 10.95 3.00
C GLY A 11 1.08 11.13 4.52
N TRP A 12 -0.11 10.85 5.04
CA TRP A 12 -0.40 10.91 6.47
C TRP A 12 -1.16 9.69 6.95
N THR A 13 -1.16 9.50 8.27
CA THR A 13 -1.77 8.38 8.97
C THR A 13 -2.83 8.91 9.93
N LYS A 14 -3.89 8.13 10.18
CA LYS A 14 -4.86 8.43 11.23
C LYS A 14 -5.04 7.21 12.14
N PRO A 15 -4.01 6.86 12.95
CA PRO A 15 -4.04 5.68 13.78
C PRO A 15 -4.95 5.88 15.01
N ILE A 16 -5.44 4.77 15.56
CA ILE A 16 -5.97 4.72 16.93
C ILE A 16 -4.80 4.59 17.93
N THR A 17 -5.04 4.87 19.22
CA THR A 17 -4.02 4.65 20.25
C THR A 17 -3.86 3.16 20.56
N ALA A 18 -2.75 2.78 21.17
CA ALA A 18 -2.50 1.40 21.57
C ALA A 18 -3.55 0.91 22.60
N GLU A 19 -3.97 1.80 23.50
CA GLU A 19 -5.02 1.51 24.48
C GLU A 19 -6.37 1.27 23.80
N ALA A 20 -6.73 2.11 22.83
CA ALA A 20 -7.95 1.94 22.05
C ALA A 20 -7.95 0.62 21.26
N ALA A 21 -6.80 0.23 20.70
CA ALA A 21 -6.63 -1.06 20.02
C ALA A 21 -6.85 -2.23 21.00
N ALA A 22 -6.15 -2.25 22.13
CA ALA A 22 -6.28 -3.31 23.13
C ALA A 22 -7.70 -3.45 23.71
N GLN A 23 -8.38 -2.33 23.94
CA GLN A 23 -9.78 -2.32 24.37
C GLN A 23 -10.72 -2.86 23.29
N THR A 24 -10.47 -2.52 22.02
CA THR A 24 -11.25 -3.03 20.89
C THR A 24 -11.11 -4.55 20.78
N GLU A 25 -9.88 -5.08 20.88
CA GLU A 25 -9.62 -6.52 20.86
C GLU A 25 -10.30 -7.24 22.01
N THR A 26 -10.22 -6.70 23.23
CA THR A 26 -10.86 -7.28 24.42
C THR A 26 -12.38 -7.40 24.22
N LYS A 27 -13.03 -6.33 23.79
CA LYS A 27 -14.49 -6.30 23.58
C LYS A 27 -14.94 -7.24 22.47
N ILE A 28 -14.20 -7.34 21.37
CA ILE A 28 -14.48 -8.30 20.30
C ILE A 28 -14.39 -9.74 20.84
N ASN A 29 -13.38 -10.05 21.65
CA ASN A 29 -13.22 -11.38 22.27
C ASN A 29 -14.36 -11.72 23.24
N GLU A 30 -14.96 -10.71 23.88
CA GLU A 30 -16.14 -10.84 24.74
C GLU A 30 -17.46 -10.92 23.95
N GLY A 31 -17.41 -10.76 22.62
CA GLY A 31 -18.58 -10.82 21.74
C GLY A 31 -19.32 -9.48 21.55
N ASP A 32 -18.73 -8.35 21.96
CA ASP A 32 -19.28 -7.02 21.71
C ASP A 32 -18.87 -6.52 20.30
N PHE A 33 -19.83 -6.58 19.38
CA PHE A 33 -19.72 -6.06 18.01
C PHE A 33 -20.52 -4.77 17.81
N SER A 34 -20.75 -4.00 18.88
CA SER A 34 -21.47 -2.73 18.82
C SER A 34 -20.77 -1.72 17.90
N GLY A 35 -21.54 -0.77 17.38
CA GLY A 35 -21.03 0.25 16.47
C GLY A 35 -19.86 1.06 17.03
N ASP A 36 -19.76 1.24 18.35
CA ASP A 36 -18.65 1.96 18.97
C ASP A 36 -17.34 1.17 18.94
N VAL A 37 -17.39 -0.15 19.17
CA VAL A 37 -16.22 -1.04 19.04
C VAL A 37 -15.79 -1.11 17.57
N MET A 38 -16.75 -1.29 16.67
CA MET A 38 -16.47 -1.48 15.24
C MET A 38 -15.94 -0.23 14.54
N LYS A 39 -16.04 0.98 15.13
CA LYS A 39 -15.38 2.20 14.62
C LYS A 39 -13.85 2.09 14.55
N ASN A 40 -13.26 1.23 15.39
CA ASN A 40 -11.82 0.98 15.42
C ASN A 40 -11.40 -0.18 14.50
N VAL A 41 -12.35 -0.83 13.83
CA VAL A 41 -12.10 -1.97 12.95
C VAL A 41 -12.14 -1.52 11.49
N VAL A 42 -11.14 -1.92 10.72
CA VAL A 42 -11.11 -1.67 9.28
C VAL A 42 -11.54 -2.93 8.55
N GLN A 43 -12.70 -2.86 7.87
CA GLN A 43 -13.12 -3.91 6.96
C GLN A 43 -12.26 -3.90 5.69
N ILE A 44 -11.71 -5.06 5.33
CA ILE A 44 -10.91 -5.26 4.12
C ILE A 44 -11.65 -6.14 3.10
N GLN A 45 -11.08 -6.27 1.90
CA GLN A 45 -11.60 -7.23 0.92
C GLN A 45 -11.50 -8.68 1.43
N PRO A 46 -12.38 -9.59 0.96
CA PRO A 46 -12.27 -11.01 1.26
C PRO A 46 -10.88 -11.57 0.93
N GLU A 47 -10.42 -12.54 1.72
CA GLU A 47 -9.08 -13.14 1.61
C GLU A 47 -8.69 -13.53 0.18
N LYS A 48 -9.58 -14.22 -0.55
CA LYS A 48 -9.34 -14.62 -1.95
C LYS A 48 -9.10 -13.45 -2.90
N LYS A 49 -9.64 -12.27 -2.61
CA LYS A 49 -9.34 -11.05 -3.39
C LYS A 49 -8.01 -10.45 -2.97
N MET A 50 -7.69 -10.47 -1.69
CA MET A 50 -6.37 -10.06 -1.18
C MET A 50 -5.25 -10.89 -1.82
N GLU A 51 -5.39 -12.22 -1.85
CA GLU A 51 -4.47 -13.14 -2.54
C GLU A 51 -4.31 -12.78 -4.03
N LYS A 52 -5.41 -12.52 -4.75
CA LYS A 52 -5.37 -12.12 -6.17
C LYS A 52 -4.64 -10.79 -6.36
N MET A 53 -4.86 -9.80 -5.50
CA MET A 53 -4.16 -8.52 -5.54
C MET A 53 -2.65 -8.72 -5.30
N VAL A 54 -2.28 -9.51 -4.27
CA VAL A 54 -0.89 -9.89 -3.98
C VAL A 54 -0.24 -10.58 -5.19
N LYS A 55 -0.93 -11.51 -5.84
CA LYS A 55 -0.42 -12.19 -7.05
C LYS A 55 -0.14 -11.22 -8.19
N ILE A 56 -0.97 -10.20 -8.37
CA ILE A 56 -0.79 -9.19 -9.43
C ILE A 56 0.44 -8.33 -9.16
N VAL A 57 0.63 -7.87 -7.91
CA VAL A 57 1.76 -7.02 -7.54
C VAL A 57 3.07 -7.80 -7.41
N SER A 58 3.02 -9.12 -7.16
CA SER A 58 4.19 -10.01 -7.06
C SER A 58 4.96 -10.23 -8.37
N LYS A 59 4.60 -9.50 -9.44
CA LYS A 59 5.50 -9.28 -10.59
C LYS A 59 6.78 -8.56 -10.16
N ASP A 60 6.68 -7.70 -9.16
CA ASP A 60 7.81 -7.22 -8.35
C ASP A 60 8.11 -8.28 -7.28
N ASP A 61 9.34 -8.78 -7.25
CA ASP A 61 9.74 -9.87 -6.35
C ASP A 61 10.20 -9.39 -4.96
N GLY A 62 10.18 -8.08 -4.72
CA GLY A 62 10.57 -7.47 -3.44
C GLY A 62 12.08 -7.40 -3.19
N THR A 63 12.90 -7.99 -4.07
CA THR A 63 14.35 -8.07 -3.85
C THR A 63 15.06 -6.74 -4.09
N GLY A 64 14.42 -5.81 -4.79
CA GLY A 64 14.95 -4.51 -5.18
C GLY A 64 15.83 -4.55 -6.43
N GLY A 65 16.88 -3.73 -6.47
CA GLY A 65 17.79 -3.64 -7.62
C GLY A 65 17.18 -2.91 -8.83
N THR A 66 17.77 -3.14 -10.00
CA THR A 66 17.47 -2.43 -11.26
C THR A 66 16.66 -3.24 -12.26
N LYS A 67 16.15 -4.42 -11.85
CA LYS A 67 15.26 -5.24 -12.69
C LYS A 67 14.02 -4.41 -13.03
N ALA A 68 13.59 -4.45 -14.29
CA ALA A 68 12.48 -3.64 -14.78
C ALA A 68 11.21 -3.84 -13.95
N SER A 69 10.84 -5.09 -13.66
CA SER A 69 9.65 -5.42 -12.86
C SER A 69 9.70 -4.84 -11.44
N ASN A 70 10.89 -4.74 -10.84
CA ASN A 70 11.06 -4.17 -9.50
C ASN A 70 11.07 -2.63 -9.52
N ASN A 71 10.96 -2.02 -10.69
CA ASN A 71 10.95 -0.57 -10.88
C ASN A 71 9.68 -0.13 -11.63
N GLN A 72 8.62 -0.94 -11.58
CA GLN A 72 7.30 -0.64 -12.17
C GLN A 72 6.22 -0.74 -11.09
N GLU A 73 5.23 0.16 -11.13
CA GLU A 73 4.01 -0.06 -10.37
C GLU A 73 3.15 -1.11 -11.08
N HIS A 74 2.61 -2.03 -10.31
CA HIS A 74 1.64 -3.02 -10.72
C HIS A 74 0.32 -2.71 -10.02
N SER A 75 -0.80 -2.75 -10.74
CA SER A 75 -2.08 -2.26 -10.23
C SER A 75 -3.25 -3.07 -10.75
N GLY A 76 -4.43 -2.74 -10.24
CA GLY A 76 -5.69 -3.30 -10.72
C GLY A 76 -6.91 -2.65 -10.10
N ASN A 77 -8.07 -3.20 -10.45
CA ASN A 77 -9.38 -2.71 -10.06
C ASN A 77 -10.26 -3.83 -9.52
N LEU A 78 -11.13 -3.48 -8.58
CA LEU A 78 -12.19 -4.32 -8.05
C LEU A 78 -13.46 -4.05 -8.89
N VAL A 79 -13.71 -4.88 -9.89
CA VAL A 79 -14.81 -4.70 -10.86
C VAL A 79 -15.77 -5.88 -10.76
N ASN A 80 -17.07 -5.61 -10.62
CA ASN A 80 -18.13 -6.62 -10.53
C ASN A 80 -17.85 -7.71 -9.49
N GLY A 81 -17.24 -7.31 -8.36
CA GLY A 81 -16.91 -8.23 -7.28
C GLY A 81 -15.62 -9.04 -7.49
N ASP A 82 -14.88 -8.88 -8.60
CA ASP A 82 -13.60 -9.58 -8.84
C ASP A 82 -12.41 -8.63 -8.98
N VAL A 83 -11.19 -9.17 -8.90
CA VAL A 83 -9.92 -8.45 -9.06
C VAL A 83 -9.44 -8.55 -10.50
N LYS A 84 -9.29 -7.42 -11.18
CA LYS A 84 -8.74 -7.35 -12.55
C LYS A 84 -7.42 -6.59 -12.56
N ALA A 85 -6.40 -7.18 -13.14
CA ALA A 85 -5.11 -6.51 -13.33
C ALA A 85 -5.23 -5.36 -14.34
N SER A 86 -4.59 -4.25 -14.03
CA SER A 86 -4.40 -3.11 -14.94
C SER A 86 -3.03 -3.20 -15.60
N LYS A 87 -2.82 -2.38 -16.64
CA LYS A 87 -1.51 -2.25 -17.28
C LYS A 87 -0.50 -1.69 -16.28
N SER A 88 0.64 -2.34 -16.14
CA SER A 88 1.73 -1.85 -15.28
C SER A 88 2.33 -0.55 -15.80
N GLY A 89 2.89 0.24 -14.90
CA GLY A 89 3.49 1.54 -15.19
C GLY A 89 4.75 1.42 -16.05
N GLY A 90 5.27 2.58 -16.47
CA GLY A 90 6.59 2.64 -17.09
C GLY A 90 7.70 2.22 -16.12
N VAL A 91 8.83 1.75 -16.63
CA VAL A 91 9.99 1.45 -15.77
C VAL A 91 10.58 2.77 -15.25
N GLY A 92 10.56 2.94 -13.94
CA GLY A 92 11.13 4.08 -13.22
C GLY A 92 12.61 3.92 -12.90
N ASP A 93 13.20 5.00 -12.40
CA ASP A 93 14.55 5.02 -11.84
C ASP A 93 14.50 5.68 -10.44
N PRO A 94 14.77 4.94 -9.34
CA PRO A 94 14.62 5.46 -7.99
C PRO A 94 15.61 6.60 -7.70
N SER A 95 16.68 6.76 -8.48
CA SER A 95 17.60 7.89 -8.35
C SER A 95 17.13 9.16 -9.07
N LYS A 96 16.13 9.07 -9.96
CA LYS A 96 15.62 10.20 -10.76
C LYS A 96 14.20 10.62 -10.37
N GLY A 97 13.52 9.87 -9.51
CA GLY A 97 12.17 10.20 -9.04
C GLY A 97 11.10 10.18 -10.13
N LYS A 98 11.38 9.68 -11.34
CA LYS A 98 10.38 9.53 -12.40
C LYS A 98 9.45 8.39 -12.05
N VAL A 99 8.19 8.75 -11.78
CA VAL A 99 7.21 7.87 -11.18
C VAL A 99 6.67 6.89 -12.21
N ALA A 100 6.54 5.64 -11.82
CA ALA A 100 5.76 4.64 -12.54
C ALA A 100 4.26 4.79 -12.20
N SER A 101 3.79 6.02 -11.98
CA SER A 101 2.46 6.30 -11.42
C SER A 101 1.33 5.78 -12.29
N ILE A 102 0.36 5.17 -11.64
CA ILE A 102 -0.93 4.81 -12.22
C ILE A 102 -2.03 5.53 -11.44
N SER A 103 -2.99 6.12 -12.15
CA SER A 103 -4.18 6.76 -11.56
C SER A 103 -5.44 5.95 -11.86
N ASP A 104 -6.49 6.17 -11.07
CA ASP A 104 -7.82 5.54 -11.24
C ASP A 104 -7.77 4.00 -11.11
N VAL A 105 -7.10 3.55 -10.05
CA VAL A 105 -6.99 2.14 -9.66
C VAL A 105 -7.40 1.95 -8.21
N ASP A 106 -7.94 0.78 -7.89
CA ASP A 106 -8.32 0.44 -6.51
C ASP A 106 -7.14 -0.05 -5.67
N PHE A 107 -6.08 -0.49 -6.35
CA PHE A 107 -4.83 -0.85 -5.72
C PHE A 107 -3.64 -0.71 -6.67
N HIS A 108 -2.47 -0.45 -6.09
CA HIS A 108 -1.19 -0.41 -6.79
C HIS A 108 -0.03 -0.79 -5.88
N SER A 109 1.10 -1.20 -6.45
CA SER A 109 2.34 -1.42 -5.74
C SER A 109 3.23 -0.19 -5.80
N HIS A 110 3.97 0.06 -4.72
CA HIS A 110 5.16 0.90 -4.77
C HIS A 110 6.37 0.00 -5.00
N PRO A 111 7.22 0.26 -6.01
CA PRO A 111 8.21 -0.72 -6.44
C PRO A 111 9.30 -0.96 -5.38
N SER A 112 9.91 -2.15 -5.40
CA SER A 112 10.98 -2.52 -4.46
C SER A 112 12.36 -2.02 -4.88
N GLY A 113 12.47 -1.54 -6.11
CA GLY A 113 13.70 -1.21 -6.81
C GLY A 113 14.62 -0.27 -6.05
N THR A 114 15.90 -0.55 -6.18
CA THR A 114 16.96 0.21 -5.51
C THR A 114 18.11 0.47 -6.47
N LYS A 115 18.74 1.62 -6.35
CA LYS A 115 19.91 1.97 -7.15
C LYS A 115 21.01 2.57 -6.29
N LYS A 116 22.22 2.02 -6.38
CA LYS A 116 23.39 2.60 -5.74
C LYS A 116 23.69 3.96 -6.38
N VAL A 117 23.88 4.97 -5.54
CA VAL A 117 24.32 6.32 -5.92
C VAL A 117 25.53 6.69 -5.07
N PRO A 118 26.34 7.70 -5.44
CA PRO A 118 27.47 8.10 -4.61
C PRO A 118 27.05 8.38 -3.16
N GLY A 119 27.60 7.62 -2.21
CA GLY A 119 27.34 7.78 -0.77
C GLY A 119 25.98 7.28 -0.24
N ALA A 120 25.10 6.71 -1.08
CA ALA A 120 23.78 6.24 -0.63
C ALA A 120 23.15 5.18 -1.54
N THR A 121 21.99 4.65 -1.12
CA THR A 121 21.12 3.82 -1.97
C THR A 121 19.80 4.55 -2.18
N ALA A 122 19.50 4.89 -3.44
CA ALA A 122 18.20 5.43 -3.81
C ALA A 122 17.14 4.32 -3.81
N MET A 123 15.97 4.63 -3.26
CA MET A 123 14.83 3.70 -3.16
C MET A 123 13.48 4.42 -3.31
N TRP A 124 12.46 3.65 -3.66
CA TRP A 124 11.08 4.11 -3.70
C TRP A 124 10.51 4.25 -2.29
N VAL A 125 9.65 5.26 -2.11
CA VAL A 125 8.83 5.35 -0.90
C VAL A 125 7.81 4.22 -0.97
N GLN A 126 7.47 3.63 0.18
CA GLN A 126 6.55 2.49 0.26
C GLN A 126 5.15 2.85 0.78
N PRO A 127 4.99 3.77 1.76
CA PRO A 127 3.67 4.24 2.15
C PRO A 127 3.02 5.10 1.04
N PRO A 128 1.67 5.17 1.01
CA PRO A 128 0.96 6.04 0.08
C PRO A 128 1.41 7.51 0.20
N SER A 129 1.49 8.16 -0.95
CA SER A 129 1.78 9.58 -1.06
C SER A 129 0.59 10.45 -0.65
N LYS A 130 0.84 11.76 -0.50
CA LYS A 130 -0.22 12.76 -0.39
C LYS A 130 -1.20 12.64 -1.56
N GLN A 131 -0.67 12.49 -2.79
CA GLN A 131 -1.50 12.37 -3.97
C GLN A 131 -2.44 11.18 -3.86
N ASP A 132 -1.90 9.97 -3.58
CA ASP A 132 -2.68 8.74 -3.41
C ASP A 132 -3.85 8.96 -2.45
N ILE A 133 -3.57 9.51 -1.26
CA ILE A 133 -4.58 9.76 -0.23
C ILE A 133 -5.62 10.81 -0.67
N THR A 134 -5.19 11.92 -1.30
CA THR A 134 -6.12 12.98 -1.73
C THR A 134 -7.02 12.55 -2.89
N THR A 135 -6.51 11.73 -3.81
CA THR A 135 -7.25 11.26 -4.99
C THR A 135 -8.08 10.02 -4.71
N GLY A 136 -7.77 9.30 -3.63
CA GLY A 136 -8.50 8.09 -3.24
C GLY A 136 -9.99 8.35 -3.08
N LYS A 137 -10.82 7.48 -3.65
CA LYS A 137 -12.28 7.65 -3.68
C LYS A 137 -12.98 6.84 -2.59
N LYS A 138 -12.32 5.76 -2.15
CA LYS A 138 -12.83 4.77 -1.18
C LYS A 138 -11.65 4.23 -0.36
N THR A 139 -11.86 3.11 0.34
CA THR A 139 -10.75 2.32 0.88
C THR A 139 -9.98 1.67 -0.26
N GLU A 140 -8.70 2.00 -0.36
CA GLU A 140 -7.76 1.57 -1.40
C GLU A 140 -6.50 0.96 -0.76
N TYR A 141 -5.67 0.32 -1.57
CA TYR A 141 -4.53 -0.48 -1.11
C TYR A 141 -3.24 -0.11 -1.84
N VAL A 142 -2.22 0.29 -1.09
CA VAL A 142 -0.83 0.36 -1.61
C VAL A 142 -0.05 -0.83 -1.09
N PHE A 143 0.62 -1.54 -2.00
CA PHE A 143 1.52 -2.64 -1.67
C PHE A 143 2.97 -2.15 -1.69
N GLY A 144 3.56 -1.95 -0.51
CA GLY A 144 4.98 -1.66 -0.33
C GLY A 144 5.80 -2.90 -0.60
N MET A 145 6.33 -3.04 -1.82
CA MET A 145 7.00 -4.28 -2.22
C MET A 145 8.37 -4.46 -1.54
N LYS A 146 9.03 -3.36 -1.14
CA LYS A 146 10.32 -3.43 -0.44
C LYS A 146 10.20 -3.81 1.02
N ASP A 147 9.20 -3.26 1.72
CA ASP A 147 9.01 -3.49 3.15
C ASP A 147 8.01 -4.60 3.45
N GLY A 148 7.33 -5.13 2.43
CA GLY A 148 6.40 -6.22 2.58
C GLY A 148 5.09 -5.83 3.27
N THR A 149 4.69 -4.56 3.18
CA THR A 149 3.50 -4.03 3.87
C THR A 149 2.37 -3.69 2.90
N ILE A 150 1.15 -4.10 3.23
CA ILE A 150 -0.08 -3.59 2.62
C ILE A 150 -0.54 -2.40 3.45
N TYR A 151 -0.54 -1.21 2.84
CA TYR A 151 -1.11 0.00 3.42
C TYR A 151 -2.56 0.15 2.98
N ILE A 152 -3.47 0.12 3.95
CA ILE A 152 -4.89 0.34 3.71
C ILE A 152 -5.19 1.79 4.04
N TYR A 153 -5.68 2.53 3.06
CA TYR A 153 -5.87 3.98 3.19
C TYR A 153 -7.20 4.44 2.58
N ASN A 154 -7.63 5.62 3.00
CA ASN A 154 -8.72 6.38 2.41
C ASN A 154 -8.36 7.88 2.50
N LYS A 155 -9.29 8.79 2.15
CA LYS A 155 -9.02 10.25 2.20
C LYS A 155 -8.57 10.81 3.56
N THR A 156 -8.74 10.06 4.65
CA THR A 156 -8.30 10.47 5.98
C THR A 156 -6.86 10.08 6.29
N GLY A 157 -6.23 9.26 5.45
CA GLY A 157 -4.86 8.76 5.61
C GLY A 157 -4.82 7.23 5.61
N VAL A 158 -3.64 6.69 5.94
CA VAL A 158 -3.50 5.26 6.26
C VAL A 158 -4.27 4.97 7.55
N VAL A 159 -5.15 3.97 7.48
CA VAL A 159 -6.04 3.54 8.58
C VAL A 159 -5.69 2.16 9.13
N ALA A 160 -4.99 1.33 8.36
CA ALA A 160 -4.48 0.03 8.81
C ALA A 160 -3.29 -0.43 7.95
N THR A 161 -2.52 -1.36 8.48
CA THR A 161 -1.42 -2.02 7.77
C THR A 161 -1.47 -3.53 8.03
N ILE A 162 -1.17 -4.33 7.01
CA ILE A 162 -1.11 -5.79 7.11
C ILE A 162 0.14 -6.29 6.37
N PRO A 163 0.90 -7.26 6.89
CA PRO A 163 2.00 -7.87 6.13
C PRO A 163 1.50 -8.51 4.83
N ILE A 164 2.21 -8.32 3.71
CA ILE A 164 1.90 -8.99 2.43
C ILE A 164 1.94 -10.51 2.60
N SER A 165 2.82 -11.02 3.46
CA SER A 165 2.95 -12.46 3.75
C SER A 165 1.67 -13.09 4.28
N THR A 166 0.75 -12.30 4.87
CA THR A 166 -0.56 -12.79 5.32
C THR A 166 -1.39 -13.38 4.18
N PHE A 167 -1.15 -12.95 2.93
CA PHE A 167 -1.91 -13.40 1.75
C PHE A 167 -1.01 -14.00 0.65
N LYS A 168 0.23 -14.39 0.98
CA LYS A 168 1.09 -15.16 0.09
C LYS A 168 0.82 -16.65 0.30
N ASN A 169 -0.06 -17.19 -0.54
CA ASN A 169 -0.35 -18.62 -0.65
C ASN A 169 0.27 -19.22 -1.92
#